data_AF-A0A2P1NMM1-F1
#
_entry.id   AF-A0A2P1NMM1-F1
#
_cell.length_a   1.000
_cell.length_b   1.000
_cell.length_c   1.000
_cell.angle_alpha   90.00
_cell.angle_beta   90.00
_cell.angle_gamma   90.00
#
_symmetry.space_group_name_H-M   'P 1'
#
loop_
_entity.id
_entity.type
_entity.pdbx_description
1 polymer ?
#
loop_
_entity_poly.entity_id
_entity_poly.type
_entity_poly.pdbx_seq_one_letter_code
_entity_poly.pdbx_strand_id
1 'polypeptide(L)'
;MAGSYRKVSRLDPLRALSRRAPPLLAALLLGACSLPPLAGRSESSALDLPAAQDTRLGRALAPAVAAHPGLSGIHLLQHPHDAFAARALLARAAERTLDVQYYIWRGDTTGTLLLGELLAAAERGVRVRLLLDDVGTSGLDTQLAALDAHPRIEVRLFNPFTLRRPKALGYLADLRRANRRMHNKSFTADNQASIVGGRNVGDEYFGATAGVLFADLDVLAVGPVAHDVSADFDRYWASASTYPAQAILPAVAPATMAELAQQAGALLASPGAHEYAQSIRRSAYIDQLLRRELPLHWAHVRMLSDDPAKGLGQAQRDDLLLPQLEAALGQPGRGVDLVSPYFVPTAAGAAALARLQRAGVRVRVLTNAFEATDVPAVHAGYARYRRPLLQSGVTLYEMRRLVPEQEQQPGRPALQRLGSSGSSLHAKTFAVDGERLFVGSLNFDPRSARLNTELGFLIDSPALARQLTQAFDTAVPAQSYQVALSEDGSLQWRSGVGEPPPVYGSEPHTTWWSRAVVRVLMWLPIEWLL
;
A
#
# COMPACT_ATOMS: atom_id res chain seq x y z
N MET A 1 -76.50 12.58 -46.46
CA MET A 1 -76.82 13.69 -45.55
C MET A 1 -76.41 13.30 -44.14
N ALA A 2 -75.93 14.30 -43.41
CA ALA A 2 -75.35 14.38 -42.06
C ALA A 2 -75.68 13.30 -41.00
N GLY A 3 -74.68 13.03 -40.16
CA GLY A 3 -74.85 12.30 -38.89
C GLY A 3 -73.56 12.16 -38.08
N SER A 4 -72.97 13.27 -37.63
CA SER A 4 -71.77 13.31 -36.78
C SER A 4 -72.06 12.75 -35.37
N TYR A 5 -71.42 11.63 -34.99
CA TYR A 5 -71.32 11.20 -33.60
C TYR A 5 -69.93 11.54 -33.03
N ARG A 6 -69.88 12.56 -32.16
CA ARG A 6 -68.72 12.85 -31.30
C ARG A 6 -68.54 11.71 -30.29
N LYS A 7 -67.48 10.92 -30.43
CA LYS A 7 -67.00 10.00 -29.39
C LYS A 7 -66.08 10.78 -28.44
N VAL A 8 -66.51 10.95 -27.20
CA VAL A 8 -65.68 11.43 -26.08
C VAL A 8 -64.62 10.36 -25.80
N SER A 9 -63.35 10.66 -26.08
CA SER A 9 -62.23 9.78 -25.69
C SER A 9 -61.98 9.94 -24.19
N ARG A 10 -62.37 8.95 -23.39
CA ARG A 10 -61.81 8.77 -22.04
C ARG A 10 -60.36 8.35 -22.21
N LEU A 11 -59.44 9.23 -21.84
CA LEU A 11 -58.02 8.88 -21.68
C LEU A 11 -57.90 7.86 -20.55
N ASP A 12 -57.38 6.69 -20.89
CA ASP A 12 -57.21 5.56 -19.99
C ASP A 12 -56.00 5.83 -19.07
N PRO A 13 -56.18 6.14 -17.77
CA PRO A 13 -55.09 6.55 -16.87
C PRO A 13 -54.04 5.45 -16.66
N LEU A 14 -54.37 4.20 -17.00
CA LEU A 14 -53.50 3.04 -16.83
C LEU A 14 -52.37 2.95 -17.87
N ARG A 15 -52.52 3.56 -19.06
CA ARG A 15 -51.44 3.60 -20.07
C ARG A 15 -50.35 4.63 -19.76
N ALA A 16 -50.63 5.61 -18.91
CA ALA A 16 -49.64 6.60 -18.46
C ALA A 16 -48.74 6.05 -17.33
N LEU A 17 -49.23 5.13 -16.51
CA LEU A 17 -48.44 4.49 -15.44
C LEU A 17 -47.41 3.48 -15.98
N SER A 18 -47.74 2.72 -17.03
CA SER A 18 -46.84 1.66 -17.55
C SER A 18 -45.58 2.19 -18.25
N ARG A 19 -45.62 3.42 -18.80
CA ARG A 19 -44.43 4.06 -19.40
C ARG A 19 -43.53 4.76 -18.38
N ARG A 20 -44.02 5.03 -17.15
CA ARG A 20 -43.26 5.67 -16.06
C ARG A 20 -42.69 4.67 -15.05
N ALA A 21 -43.20 3.44 -15.00
CA ALA A 21 -42.72 2.39 -14.11
C ALA A 21 -41.24 1.98 -14.33
N PRO A 22 -40.74 1.73 -15.56
CA PRO A 22 -39.34 1.38 -15.76
C PRO A 22 -38.32 2.46 -15.35
N PRO A 23 -38.51 3.78 -15.67
CA PRO A 23 -37.59 4.80 -15.19
C PRO A 23 -37.71 5.08 -13.69
N LEU A 24 -38.89 4.91 -13.05
CA LEU A 24 -39.02 4.99 -11.59
C LEU A 24 -38.30 3.83 -10.89
N LEU A 25 -38.41 2.61 -11.41
CA LEU A 25 -37.74 1.44 -10.86
C LEU A 25 -36.22 1.55 -11.02
N ALA A 26 -35.74 2.04 -12.17
CA ALA A 26 -34.33 2.35 -12.39
C ALA A 26 -33.83 3.48 -11.48
N ALA A 27 -34.62 4.54 -11.26
CA ALA A 27 -34.27 5.63 -10.34
C ALA A 27 -34.25 5.19 -8.87
N LEU A 28 -35.16 4.29 -8.46
CA LEU A 28 -35.18 3.69 -7.11
C LEU A 28 -33.99 2.74 -6.90
N LEU A 29 -33.63 1.95 -7.91
CA LEU A 29 -32.44 1.07 -7.88
C LEU A 29 -31.12 1.87 -7.89
N LEU A 30 -31.08 3.01 -8.58
CA LEU A 30 -29.92 3.92 -8.57
C LEU A 30 -29.80 4.68 -7.24
N GLY A 31 -30.93 5.08 -6.63
CA GLY A 31 -30.96 5.70 -5.30
C GLY A 31 -30.45 4.76 -4.20
N ALA A 32 -30.79 3.46 -4.29
CA ALA A 32 -30.33 2.43 -3.35
C ALA A 32 -28.82 2.14 -3.43
N CYS A 33 -28.13 2.60 -4.48
CA CYS A 33 -26.69 2.47 -4.64
C CYS A 33 -25.92 3.75 -4.24
N SER A 34 -26.60 4.85 -3.94
CA SER A 34 -25.95 6.11 -3.54
C SER A 34 -25.37 6.02 -2.12
N LEU A 35 -24.22 6.66 -1.91
CA LEU A 35 -23.57 6.71 -0.61
C LEU A 35 -24.39 7.58 0.38
N PRO A 36 -24.40 7.25 1.68
CA PRO A 36 -25.09 8.05 2.67
C PRO A 36 -24.48 9.45 2.79
N PRO A 37 -25.26 10.47 3.20
CA PRO A 37 -24.71 11.80 3.45
C PRO A 37 -23.67 11.76 4.59
N LEU A 38 -22.62 12.57 4.47
CA LEU A 38 -21.56 12.70 5.49
C LEU A 38 -21.90 13.67 6.62
N ALA A 39 -23.03 14.39 6.53
CA ALA A 39 -23.46 15.33 7.54
C ALA A 39 -23.67 14.64 8.90
N GLY A 40 -23.14 15.23 9.96
CA GLY A 40 -23.28 14.70 11.33
C GLY A 40 -22.34 13.55 11.68
N ARG A 41 -21.36 13.21 10.83
CA ARG A 41 -20.27 12.31 11.25
C ARG A 41 -19.43 12.96 12.35
N SER A 42 -18.80 12.14 13.20
CA SER A 42 -17.88 12.63 14.22
C SER A 42 -16.72 13.41 13.61
N GLU A 43 -16.18 14.36 14.36
CA GLU A 43 -14.94 15.04 14.03
C GLU A 43 -13.91 14.73 15.12
N SER A 44 -12.73 14.31 14.68
CA SER A 44 -11.60 14.01 15.55
C SER A 44 -10.32 14.25 14.78
N SER A 45 -9.32 14.77 15.48
CA SER A 45 -7.98 15.06 14.96
C SER A 45 -6.93 14.33 15.78
N ALA A 46 -5.71 14.32 15.27
CA ALA A 46 -4.53 13.86 15.99
C ALA A 46 -4.37 14.53 17.36
N LEU A 47 -3.68 13.86 18.27
CA LEU A 47 -3.35 14.40 19.58
C LEU A 47 -2.49 15.66 19.42
N ASP A 48 -2.84 16.74 20.13
CA ASP A 48 -2.03 17.96 20.09
C ASP A 48 -0.60 17.72 20.57
N LEU A 49 0.35 18.54 20.10
CA LEU A 49 1.76 18.31 20.36
C LEU A 49 2.13 18.31 21.85
N PRO A 50 1.64 19.25 22.70
CA PRO A 50 1.89 19.19 24.13
C PRO A 50 1.42 17.88 24.78
N ALA A 51 0.17 17.46 24.52
CA ALA A 51 -0.37 16.23 25.06
C ALA A 51 0.32 14.98 24.51
N ALA A 52 0.79 15.03 23.25
CA ALA A 52 1.57 13.99 22.61
C ALA A 52 2.96 13.83 23.26
N GLN A 53 3.62 14.94 23.56
CA GLN A 53 4.90 14.97 24.26
C GLN A 53 4.78 14.46 25.71
N ASP A 54 3.62 14.65 26.33
CA ASP A 54 3.29 14.14 27.66
C ASP A 54 2.94 12.64 27.69
N THR A 55 2.95 11.93 26.56
CA THR A 55 2.82 10.46 26.56
C THR A 55 4.12 9.77 26.94
N ARG A 56 4.07 8.47 27.22
CA ARG A 56 5.23 7.61 27.47
C ARG A 56 6.19 7.63 26.29
N LEU A 57 5.68 7.55 25.06
CA LEU A 57 6.48 7.67 23.86
C LEU A 57 7.07 9.08 23.73
N GLY A 58 6.27 10.12 23.98
CA GLY A 58 6.71 11.51 23.91
C GLY A 58 7.85 11.82 24.86
N ARG A 59 7.70 11.48 26.15
CA ARG A 59 8.75 11.66 27.17
C ARG A 59 10.02 10.87 26.86
N ALA A 60 9.89 9.65 26.33
CA ALA A 60 11.04 8.83 25.99
C ALA A 60 11.82 9.40 24.79
N LEU A 61 11.12 9.92 23.78
CA LEU A 61 11.70 10.43 22.54
C LEU A 61 12.19 11.88 22.66
N ALA A 62 11.61 12.68 23.55
CA ALA A 62 11.88 14.12 23.67
C ALA A 62 13.39 14.47 23.73
N PRO A 63 14.25 13.80 24.54
CA PRO A 63 15.68 14.11 24.57
C PRO A 63 16.37 13.86 23.23
N ALA A 64 16.02 12.77 22.54
CA ALA A 64 16.64 12.40 21.28
C ALA A 64 16.20 13.34 20.14
N VAL A 65 14.92 13.71 20.11
CA VAL A 65 14.39 14.70 19.15
C VAL A 65 14.99 16.09 19.41
N ALA A 66 15.10 16.52 20.67
CA ALA A 66 15.71 17.81 21.02
C ALA A 66 17.19 17.90 20.64
N ALA A 67 17.92 16.78 20.67
CA ALA A 67 19.31 16.71 20.24
C ALA A 67 19.49 16.81 18.71
N HIS A 68 18.41 16.66 17.93
CA HIS A 68 18.43 16.63 16.47
C HIS A 68 17.37 17.58 15.88
N PRO A 69 17.47 18.89 16.11
CA PRO A 69 16.46 19.85 15.69
C PRO A 69 16.21 19.81 14.18
N GLY A 70 14.95 19.70 13.78
CA GLY A 70 14.53 19.64 12.37
C GLY A 70 14.80 18.31 11.65
N LEU A 71 15.38 17.32 12.34
CA LEU A 71 15.61 15.98 11.80
C LEU A 71 14.59 15.00 12.37
N SER A 72 14.30 13.96 11.59
CA SER A 72 13.50 12.81 12.03
C SER A 72 14.39 11.58 12.15
N GLY A 73 14.13 10.75 13.16
CA GLY A 73 14.84 9.51 13.38
C GLY A 73 14.16 8.37 12.62
N ILE A 74 14.91 7.65 11.79
CA ILE A 74 14.39 6.56 10.95
C ILE A 74 15.04 5.22 11.32
N HIS A 75 14.21 4.20 11.47
CA HIS A 75 14.62 2.80 11.61
C HIS A 75 13.98 1.95 10.51
N LEU A 76 14.78 1.18 9.77
CA LEU A 76 14.27 0.33 8.69
C LEU A 76 13.64 -0.96 9.27
N LEU A 77 12.45 -1.29 8.81
CA LEU A 77 11.73 -2.52 9.15
C LEU A 77 11.68 -3.44 7.92
N GLN A 78 12.74 -4.22 7.75
CA GLN A 78 12.96 -5.05 6.56
C GLN A 78 12.42 -6.47 6.71
N HIS A 79 12.51 -7.04 7.92
CA HIS A 79 12.07 -8.41 8.15
C HIS A 79 10.56 -8.46 8.40
N PRO A 80 9.83 -9.37 7.75
CA PRO A 80 8.37 -9.48 7.92
C PRO A 80 7.95 -9.63 9.40
N HIS A 81 8.64 -10.47 10.17
CA HIS A 81 8.31 -10.73 11.58
C HIS A 81 8.60 -9.50 12.47
N ASP A 82 9.65 -8.76 12.14
CA ASP A 82 10.02 -7.53 12.84
C ASP A 82 9.05 -6.40 12.55
N ALA A 83 8.62 -6.27 11.28
CA ALA A 83 7.61 -5.31 10.86
C ALA A 83 6.25 -5.58 11.51
N PHE A 84 5.90 -6.85 11.71
CA PHE A 84 4.72 -7.24 12.50
C PHE A 84 4.90 -6.89 13.98
N ALA A 85 6.02 -7.31 14.59
CA ALA A 85 6.30 -7.09 16.00
C ALA A 85 6.35 -5.60 16.35
N ALA A 86 6.93 -4.76 15.48
CA ALA A 86 6.97 -3.32 15.65
C ALA A 86 5.56 -2.71 15.76
N ARG A 87 4.60 -3.13 14.92
CA ARG A 87 3.21 -2.66 14.97
C ARG A 87 2.50 -3.10 16.25
N ALA A 88 2.59 -4.39 16.59
CA ALA A 88 2.00 -4.93 17.81
C ALA A 88 2.56 -4.24 19.06
N LEU A 89 3.88 -4.10 19.15
CA LEU A 89 4.52 -3.44 20.28
C LEU A 89 4.24 -1.92 20.32
N LEU A 90 4.11 -1.27 19.16
CA LEU A 90 3.74 0.14 19.10
C LEU A 90 2.29 0.34 19.56
N ALA A 91 1.37 -0.55 19.18
CA ALA A 91 0.00 -0.58 19.71
C ALA A 91 -0.03 -0.78 21.22
N ARG A 92 0.87 -1.60 21.77
CA ARG A 92 0.99 -1.83 23.22
C ARG A 92 1.60 -0.64 23.96
N ALA A 93 2.50 0.12 23.32
CA ALA A 93 3.13 1.28 23.90
C ALA A 93 2.29 2.56 23.81
N ALA A 94 1.32 2.62 22.89
CA ALA A 94 0.38 3.73 22.78
C ALA A 94 -0.35 3.96 24.13
N GLU A 95 -0.36 5.22 24.57
CA GLU A 95 -0.94 5.65 25.83
C GLU A 95 -2.26 6.40 25.62
N ARG A 96 -2.39 7.17 24.53
CA ARG A 96 -3.51 8.10 24.32
C ARG A 96 -4.20 7.89 22.97
N THR A 97 -3.46 7.76 21.89
CA THR A 97 -4.04 7.65 20.54
C THR A 97 -3.34 6.62 19.67
N LEU A 98 -4.10 5.99 18.79
CA LEU A 98 -3.60 5.09 17.77
C LEU A 98 -4.35 5.33 16.45
N ASP A 99 -3.65 5.85 15.45
CA ASP A 99 -4.21 6.17 14.14
C ASP A 99 -3.63 5.22 13.09
N VAL A 100 -4.50 4.46 12.41
CA VAL A 100 -4.12 3.32 11.57
C VAL A 100 -4.80 3.43 10.21
N GLN A 101 -4.02 3.45 9.14
CA GLN A 101 -4.49 3.64 7.76
C GLN A 101 -3.95 2.55 6.84
N TYR A 102 -4.82 1.80 6.14
CA TYR A 102 -4.37 0.71 5.26
C TYR A 102 -5.23 0.50 4.01
N TYR A 103 -4.59 0.11 2.92
CA TYR A 103 -5.27 -0.35 1.70
C TYR A 103 -5.90 -1.73 1.88
N ILE A 104 -5.09 -2.74 2.22
CA ILE A 104 -5.55 -4.12 2.44
C ILE A 104 -5.38 -4.50 3.90
N TRP A 105 -6.45 -5.10 4.44
CA TRP A 105 -6.43 -5.82 5.70
C TRP A 105 -7.08 -7.19 5.49
N ARG A 106 -6.36 -8.27 5.79
CA ARG A 106 -6.87 -9.63 5.68
C ARG A 106 -7.48 -10.11 7.00
N GLY A 107 -8.51 -10.94 6.92
CA GLY A 107 -9.06 -11.66 8.08
C GLY A 107 -8.34 -12.97 8.36
N ASP A 108 -7.02 -12.98 8.22
CA ASP A 108 -6.13 -14.12 8.42
C ASP A 108 -5.43 -14.04 9.78
N THR A 109 -4.36 -14.83 9.99
CA THR A 109 -3.70 -14.94 11.29
C THR A 109 -3.17 -13.59 11.75
N THR A 110 -2.34 -12.96 10.93
CA THR A 110 -1.66 -11.70 11.27
C THR A 110 -2.63 -10.53 11.32
N GLY A 111 -3.62 -10.48 10.42
CA GLY A 111 -4.67 -9.47 10.48
C GLY A 111 -5.54 -9.57 11.72
N THR A 112 -5.93 -10.78 12.13
CA THR A 112 -6.73 -10.97 13.36
C THR A 112 -5.94 -10.62 14.61
N LEU A 113 -4.66 -11.00 14.67
CA LEU A 113 -3.78 -10.63 15.78
C LEU A 113 -3.63 -9.11 15.92
N LEU A 114 -3.42 -8.39 14.81
CA LEU A 114 -3.31 -6.93 14.87
C LEU A 114 -4.63 -6.26 15.24
N LEU A 115 -5.79 -6.74 14.77
CA LEU A 115 -7.08 -6.24 15.26
C LEU A 115 -7.24 -6.46 16.77
N GLY A 116 -6.75 -7.60 17.27
CA GLY A 116 -6.67 -7.88 18.71
C GLY A 116 -5.81 -6.87 19.47
N GLU A 117 -4.66 -6.46 18.93
CA GLU A 117 -3.81 -5.43 19.54
C GLU A 117 -4.48 -4.04 19.53
N LEU A 118 -5.22 -3.69 18.48
CA LEU A 118 -6.02 -2.45 18.45
C LEU A 118 -7.12 -2.45 19.51
N LEU A 119 -7.85 -3.56 19.62
CA LEU A 119 -8.88 -3.73 20.65
C LEU A 119 -8.26 -3.68 22.06
N ALA A 120 -7.15 -4.38 22.28
CA ALA A 120 -6.44 -4.34 23.56
C ALA A 120 -5.92 -2.94 23.90
N ALA A 121 -5.53 -2.12 22.92
CA ALA A 121 -5.20 -0.71 23.15
C ALA A 121 -6.43 0.09 23.59
N ALA A 122 -7.56 -0.10 22.92
CA ALA A 122 -8.81 0.56 23.25
C ALA A 122 -9.31 0.21 24.67
N GLU A 123 -9.19 -1.04 25.08
CA GLU A 123 -9.52 -1.51 26.44
C GLU A 123 -8.62 -0.87 27.51
N ARG A 124 -7.37 -0.51 27.16
CA ARG A 124 -6.49 0.28 28.06
C ARG A 124 -6.84 1.77 28.10
N GLY A 125 -7.81 2.22 27.33
CA GLY A 125 -8.26 3.61 27.27
C GLY A 125 -7.73 4.42 26.10
N VAL A 126 -6.92 3.82 25.21
CA VAL A 126 -6.39 4.48 24.00
C VAL A 126 -7.53 4.75 23.02
N ARG A 127 -7.57 5.95 22.41
CA ARG A 127 -8.50 6.23 21.30
C ARG A 127 -7.92 5.69 20.00
N VAL A 128 -8.65 4.83 19.30
CA VAL A 128 -8.22 4.21 18.04
C VAL A 128 -9.04 4.75 16.88
N ARG A 129 -8.36 5.21 15.81
CA ARG A 129 -9.00 5.54 14.52
C ARG A 129 -8.46 4.60 13.45
N LEU A 130 -9.33 3.79 12.88
CA LEU A 130 -9.00 2.79 11.86
C LEU A 130 -9.60 3.19 10.51
N LEU A 131 -8.76 3.60 9.57
CA LEU A 131 -9.15 3.98 8.22
C LEU A 131 -8.71 2.92 7.21
N LEU A 132 -9.67 2.28 6.54
CA LEU A 132 -9.39 1.19 5.58
C LEU A 132 -10.01 1.47 4.21
N ASP A 133 -9.35 1.06 3.13
CA ASP A 133 -10.02 1.02 1.82
C ASP A 133 -10.97 -0.18 1.74
N ASP A 134 -12.22 0.04 1.35
CA ASP A 134 -13.26 -1.00 1.40
C ASP A 134 -13.06 -2.15 0.38
N VAL A 135 -12.28 -1.95 -0.68
CA VAL A 135 -11.89 -3.06 -1.58
C VAL A 135 -10.98 -4.05 -0.87
N GLY A 136 -10.07 -3.54 -0.05
CA GLY A 136 -9.04 -4.35 0.60
C GLY A 136 -9.49 -5.04 1.89
N THR A 137 -10.76 -4.91 2.29
CA THR A 137 -11.33 -5.48 3.53
C THR A 137 -12.35 -6.59 3.26
N SER A 138 -12.24 -7.29 2.12
CA SER A 138 -13.14 -8.39 1.78
C SER A 138 -13.19 -9.45 2.89
N GLY A 139 -14.39 -9.73 3.41
CA GLY A 139 -14.62 -10.70 4.48
C GLY A 139 -14.53 -10.16 5.91
N LEU A 140 -14.23 -8.86 6.10
CA LEU A 140 -14.07 -8.25 7.42
C LEU A 140 -15.26 -7.43 7.93
N ASP A 141 -16.35 -7.34 7.18
CA ASP A 141 -17.51 -6.49 7.52
C ASP A 141 -17.99 -6.71 8.96
N THR A 142 -18.06 -7.97 9.42
CA THR A 142 -18.49 -8.30 10.79
C THR A 142 -17.50 -7.83 11.84
N GLN A 143 -16.20 -8.06 11.64
CA GLN A 143 -15.14 -7.67 12.57
C GLN A 143 -15.01 -6.15 12.66
N LEU A 144 -15.10 -5.45 11.52
CA LEU A 144 -15.02 -3.98 11.47
C LEU A 144 -16.23 -3.34 12.13
N ALA A 145 -17.44 -3.87 11.91
CA ALA A 145 -18.64 -3.41 12.61
C ALA A 145 -18.57 -3.67 14.12
N ALA A 146 -17.97 -4.79 14.55
CA ALA A 146 -17.77 -5.09 15.97
C ALA A 146 -16.76 -4.14 16.63
N LEU A 147 -15.69 -3.78 15.93
CA LEU A 147 -14.71 -2.80 16.41
C LEU A 147 -15.31 -1.40 16.49
N ASP A 148 -16.04 -0.96 15.46
CA ASP A 148 -16.70 0.36 15.42
C ASP A 148 -17.76 0.53 16.54
N ALA A 149 -18.28 -0.57 17.08
CA ALA A 149 -19.18 -0.54 18.23
C ALA A 149 -18.48 -0.26 19.58
N HIS A 150 -17.15 -0.34 19.63
CA HIS A 150 -16.39 -0.04 20.85
C HIS A 150 -16.30 1.48 21.08
N PRO A 151 -16.56 2.01 22.30
CA PRO A 151 -16.67 3.45 22.55
C PRO A 151 -15.39 4.28 22.32
N ARG A 152 -14.25 3.61 22.11
CA ARG A 152 -12.95 4.24 21.84
C ARG A 152 -12.36 3.89 20.48
N ILE A 153 -13.06 3.08 19.67
CA ILE A 153 -12.60 2.72 18.33
C ILE A 153 -13.59 3.33 17.34
N GLU A 154 -13.07 4.09 16.39
CA GLU A 154 -13.85 4.53 15.24
C GLU A 154 -13.26 3.91 13.98
N VAL A 155 -14.11 3.31 13.16
CA VAL A 155 -13.73 2.71 11.88
C VAL A 155 -14.33 3.53 10.75
N ARG A 156 -13.51 3.89 9.77
CA ARG A 156 -13.98 4.52 8.53
C ARG A 156 -13.51 3.75 7.31
N LEU A 157 -14.36 3.76 6.29
CA LEU A 157 -14.12 3.13 5.01
C LEU A 157 -13.91 4.19 3.93
N PHE A 158 -12.79 4.08 3.22
CA PHE A 158 -12.48 4.91 2.07
C PHE A 158 -13.14 4.35 0.80
N ASN A 159 -13.80 5.22 0.04
CA ASN A 159 -14.57 4.93 -1.16
C ASN A 159 -15.35 3.58 -1.09
N PRO A 160 -16.29 3.44 -0.13
CA PRO A 160 -16.96 2.17 0.11
C PRO A 160 -17.99 1.78 -0.95
N PHE A 161 -18.40 0.52 -0.94
CA PHE A 161 -19.56 0.03 -1.68
C PHE A 161 -20.77 -0.07 -0.76
N THR A 162 -21.90 0.49 -1.19
CA THR A 162 -23.20 0.31 -0.53
C THR A 162 -23.72 -1.11 -0.68
N LEU A 163 -23.53 -1.70 -1.86
CA LEU A 163 -23.82 -3.12 -2.08
C LEU A 163 -22.72 -4.00 -1.49
N ARG A 164 -22.99 -4.63 -0.35
CA ARG A 164 -22.01 -5.48 0.36
C ARG A 164 -21.79 -6.84 -0.29
N ARG A 165 -22.82 -7.45 -0.91
CA ARG A 165 -22.70 -8.77 -1.54
C ARG A 165 -23.57 -8.90 -2.81
N PRO A 166 -22.96 -9.24 -3.96
CA PRO A 166 -21.52 -9.22 -4.25
C PRO A 166 -21.01 -7.78 -4.44
N LYS A 167 -19.94 -7.37 -3.72
CA LYS A 167 -19.33 -6.02 -3.84
C LYS A 167 -18.98 -5.64 -5.30
N ALA A 168 -18.64 -6.63 -6.12
CA ALA A 168 -18.28 -6.45 -7.53
C ALA A 168 -19.38 -5.75 -8.35
N LEU A 169 -20.66 -5.98 -8.04
CA LEU A 169 -21.76 -5.29 -8.74
C LEU A 169 -21.80 -3.79 -8.41
N GLY A 170 -21.21 -3.37 -7.29
CA GLY A 170 -21.06 -1.96 -6.94
C GLY A 170 -20.19 -1.17 -7.93
N TYR A 171 -19.30 -1.84 -8.67
CA TYR A 171 -18.56 -1.21 -9.76
C TYR A 171 -19.50 -0.74 -10.88
N LEU A 172 -20.57 -1.48 -11.20
CA LEU A 172 -21.52 -1.10 -12.25
C LEU A 172 -22.29 0.19 -11.93
N ALA A 173 -22.47 0.49 -10.64
CA ALA A 173 -23.19 1.67 -10.20
C ALA A 173 -22.34 2.95 -10.30
N ASP A 174 -21.05 2.88 -9.98
CA ASP A 174 -20.14 4.02 -9.97
C ASP A 174 -18.69 3.61 -10.24
N LEU A 175 -18.41 3.27 -11.52
CA LEU A 175 -17.08 2.84 -11.97
C LEU A 175 -15.99 3.86 -11.68
N ARG A 176 -16.28 5.16 -11.77
CA ARG A 176 -15.27 6.22 -11.65
C ARG A 176 -14.74 6.31 -10.23
N ARG A 177 -15.64 6.39 -9.24
CA ARG A 177 -15.27 6.41 -7.82
C ARG A 177 -14.73 5.05 -7.38
N ALA A 178 -15.36 3.95 -7.79
CA ALA A 178 -14.94 2.61 -7.40
C ALA A 178 -13.55 2.22 -7.92
N ASN A 179 -13.01 2.90 -8.93
CA ASN A 179 -11.64 2.66 -9.38
C ASN A 179 -10.60 3.50 -8.63
N ARG A 180 -10.99 4.43 -7.75
CA ARG A 180 -10.09 5.30 -6.98
C ARG A 180 -9.96 4.77 -5.55
N ARG A 181 -8.73 4.45 -5.15
CA ARG A 181 -8.46 3.67 -3.92
C ARG A 181 -7.42 4.33 -3.05
N MET A 182 -7.57 4.16 -1.74
CA MET A 182 -6.57 4.63 -0.79
C MET A 182 -5.46 3.59 -0.66
N HIS A 183 -4.28 3.91 -1.19
CA HIS A 183 -3.13 3.01 -1.14
C HIS A 183 -2.12 3.39 -0.04
N ASN A 184 -2.44 4.40 0.77
CA ASN A 184 -1.68 4.83 1.94
C ASN A 184 -1.62 3.74 3.02
N LYS A 185 -0.47 3.66 3.71
CA LYS A 185 -0.19 2.72 4.79
C LYS A 185 0.53 3.45 5.92
N SER A 186 -0.15 3.66 7.04
CA SER A 186 0.45 4.27 8.23
C SER A 186 -0.07 3.64 9.51
N PHE A 187 0.79 3.61 10.53
CA PHE A 187 0.47 3.12 11.87
C PHE A 187 1.13 4.03 12.90
N THR A 188 0.37 4.98 13.44
CA THR A 188 0.91 6.06 14.27
C THR A 188 0.38 5.98 15.70
N ALA A 189 1.30 5.89 16.66
CA ALA A 189 0.97 5.96 18.08
C ALA A 189 1.30 7.33 18.67
N ASP A 190 0.35 7.84 19.45
CA ASP A 190 0.45 9.05 20.28
C ASP A 190 0.89 10.32 19.56
N ASN A 191 0.80 10.36 18.22
CA ASN A 191 1.41 11.42 17.41
C ASN A 191 2.92 11.58 17.70
N GLN A 192 3.63 10.49 18.01
CA GLN A 192 5.06 10.50 18.39
C GLN A 192 5.91 9.54 17.57
N ALA A 193 5.33 8.41 17.16
CA ALA A 193 6.03 7.41 16.35
C ALA A 193 5.08 6.83 15.31
N SER A 194 5.55 6.74 14.07
CA SER A 194 4.75 6.24 12.95
C SER A 194 5.51 5.19 12.13
N ILE A 195 4.82 4.15 11.70
CA ILE A 195 5.33 3.19 10.72
C ILE A 195 4.70 3.50 9.37
N VAL A 196 5.52 3.74 8.34
CA VAL A 196 5.10 4.00 6.95
C VAL A 196 5.89 3.09 6.00
N GLY A 197 5.27 2.61 4.93
CA GLY A 197 5.96 1.78 3.95
C GLY A 197 5.04 1.09 2.95
N GLY A 198 5.53 -0.02 2.40
CA GLY A 198 4.83 -0.78 1.36
C GLY A 198 3.92 -1.89 1.88
N ARG A 199 4.08 -2.37 3.12
CA ARG A 199 3.37 -3.57 3.61
C ARG A 199 1.90 -3.28 3.87
N ASN A 200 1.03 -4.16 3.37
CA ASN A 200 -0.36 -4.25 3.85
C ASN A 200 -0.42 -5.15 5.11
N VAL A 201 -1.64 -5.37 5.64
CA VAL A 201 -1.86 -6.32 6.72
C VAL A 201 -2.42 -7.63 6.17
N GLY A 202 -1.62 -8.69 6.24
CA GLY A 202 -1.98 -10.06 5.86
C GLY A 202 -0.78 -11.02 5.93
N ASP A 203 -1.06 -12.31 5.92
CA ASP A 203 -0.08 -13.37 6.16
C ASP A 203 1.04 -13.37 5.10
N GLU A 204 0.71 -13.00 3.86
CA GLU A 204 1.66 -12.85 2.75
C GLU A 204 2.66 -11.68 2.93
N TYR A 205 2.34 -10.70 3.78
CA TYR A 205 3.21 -9.55 4.08
C TYR A 205 4.09 -9.75 5.32
N PHE A 206 3.73 -10.71 6.16
CA PHE A 206 4.39 -10.93 7.44
C PHE A 206 5.05 -12.31 7.58
N GLY A 207 4.97 -13.18 6.57
CA GLY A 207 5.67 -14.47 6.55
C GLY A 207 4.85 -15.66 7.05
N ALA A 208 3.52 -15.55 7.11
CA ALA A 208 2.62 -16.54 7.73
C ALA A 208 2.08 -17.57 6.74
N THR A 209 2.59 -17.57 5.52
CA THR A 209 2.09 -18.40 4.43
C THR A 209 3.18 -19.35 3.93
N ALA A 210 2.78 -20.57 3.57
CA ALA A 210 3.61 -21.49 2.81
C ALA A 210 3.71 -21.11 1.32
N GLY A 211 3.01 -20.05 0.90
CA GLY A 211 2.96 -19.52 -0.46
C GLY A 211 3.99 -18.40 -0.72
N VAL A 212 3.59 -17.42 -1.54
CA VAL A 212 4.46 -16.29 -1.92
C VAL A 212 4.58 -15.31 -0.76
N LEU A 213 5.83 -14.98 -0.38
CA LEU A 213 6.14 -13.96 0.62
C LEU A 213 6.47 -12.62 -0.06
N PHE A 214 5.96 -11.51 0.44
CA PHE A 214 6.30 -10.20 -0.13
C PHE A 214 7.56 -9.60 0.49
N ALA A 215 8.57 -9.36 -0.36
CA ALA A 215 9.78 -8.65 0.01
C ALA A 215 9.52 -7.14 -0.04
N ASP A 216 9.44 -6.52 1.14
CA ASP A 216 8.97 -5.14 1.31
C ASP A 216 9.87 -4.35 2.27
N LEU A 217 9.69 -3.03 2.32
CA LEU A 217 10.42 -2.12 3.19
C LEU A 217 9.43 -1.15 3.85
N ASP A 218 9.39 -1.21 5.18
CA ASP A 218 8.77 -0.18 6.00
C ASP A 218 9.83 0.60 6.78
N VAL A 219 9.44 1.74 7.33
CA VAL A 219 10.24 2.52 8.26
C VAL A 219 9.43 2.88 9.50
N LEU A 220 10.03 2.71 10.67
CA LEU A 220 9.59 3.37 11.90
C LEU A 220 10.24 4.76 11.94
N ALA A 221 9.43 5.79 12.11
CA ALA A 221 9.85 7.18 12.12
C ALA A 221 9.41 7.89 13.40
N VAL A 222 10.30 8.73 13.93
CA VAL A 222 10.07 9.59 15.10
C VAL A 222 10.53 11.02 14.82
N GLY A 223 10.03 11.97 15.61
CA GLY A 223 10.33 13.40 15.43
C GLY A 223 9.31 14.08 14.50
N PRO A 224 9.68 15.21 13.87
CA PRO A 224 8.74 16.05 13.13
C PRO A 224 7.89 15.32 12.09
N VAL A 225 8.47 14.35 11.36
CA VAL A 225 7.74 13.61 10.32
C VAL A 225 6.58 12.78 10.86
N ALA A 226 6.63 12.35 12.13
CA ALA A 226 5.49 11.63 12.74
C ALA A 226 4.26 12.54 12.87
N HIS A 227 4.48 13.84 13.08
CA HIS A 227 3.42 14.84 13.11
C HIS A 227 2.83 15.09 11.72
N ASP A 228 3.68 15.12 10.69
CA ASP A 228 3.23 15.24 9.30
C ASP A 228 2.30 14.07 8.94
N VAL A 229 2.67 12.84 9.31
CA VAL A 229 1.82 11.66 9.07
C VAL A 229 0.48 11.79 9.78
N SER A 230 0.44 12.26 11.03
CA SER A 230 -0.82 12.45 11.76
C SER A 230 -1.69 13.55 11.12
N ALA A 231 -1.08 14.64 10.65
CA ALA A 231 -1.80 15.70 9.94
C ALA A 231 -2.36 15.21 8.61
N ASP A 232 -1.62 14.37 7.87
CA ASP A 232 -2.12 13.75 6.65
C ASP A 232 -3.24 12.74 6.94
N PHE A 233 -3.10 11.93 7.99
CA PHE A 233 -4.18 11.06 8.45
C PHE A 233 -5.46 11.86 8.70
N ASP A 234 -5.38 13.01 9.37
CA ASP A 234 -6.54 13.88 9.61
C ASP A 234 -7.19 14.38 8.31
N ARG A 235 -6.39 14.73 7.28
CA ARG A 235 -6.91 15.10 5.95
C ARG A 235 -7.72 13.97 5.33
N TYR A 236 -7.21 12.74 5.38
CA TYR A 236 -7.91 11.56 4.84
C TYR A 236 -9.13 11.19 5.68
N TRP A 237 -9.00 11.25 7.01
CA TRP A 237 -10.06 10.97 7.96
C TRP A 237 -11.25 11.89 7.74
N ALA A 238 -11.00 13.18 7.54
CA ALA A 238 -12.01 14.21 7.27
C ALA A 238 -12.37 14.34 5.78
N SER A 239 -11.84 13.51 4.87
CA SER A 239 -12.12 13.66 3.44
C SER A 239 -13.55 13.26 3.07
N ALA A 240 -14.04 13.75 1.93
CA ALA A 240 -15.34 13.36 1.39
C ALA A 240 -15.35 11.96 0.73
N SER A 241 -14.19 11.30 0.65
CA SER A 241 -14.08 9.88 0.26
C SER A 241 -14.22 8.92 1.44
N THR A 242 -14.28 9.42 2.67
CA THR A 242 -14.20 8.60 3.89
C THR A 242 -15.52 8.59 4.66
N TYR A 243 -16.07 7.40 4.91
CA TYR A 243 -17.40 7.19 5.50
C TYR A 243 -17.32 6.37 6.79
N PRO A 244 -18.06 6.75 7.86
CA PRO A 244 -18.19 5.93 9.06
C PRO A 244 -18.67 4.50 8.75
N ALA A 245 -18.04 3.49 9.36
CA ALA A 245 -18.37 2.10 9.12
C ALA A 245 -19.83 1.78 9.48
N GLN A 246 -20.34 2.29 10.61
CA GLN A 246 -21.75 2.21 11.00
C GLN A 246 -22.76 2.70 9.94
N ALA A 247 -22.37 3.57 9.01
CA ALA A 247 -23.24 4.04 7.93
C ALA A 247 -23.27 3.11 6.70
N ILE A 248 -22.34 2.15 6.63
CA ILE A 248 -22.11 1.29 5.47
C ILE A 248 -22.30 -0.19 5.82
N LEU A 249 -21.80 -0.60 6.98
CA LEU A 249 -21.76 -1.99 7.43
C LEU A 249 -23.05 -2.34 8.21
N PRO A 250 -23.53 -3.58 8.10
CA PRO A 250 -24.62 -4.05 8.94
C PRO A 250 -24.23 -4.02 10.42
N ALA A 251 -25.18 -3.65 11.28
CA ALA A 251 -25.00 -3.77 12.73
C ALA A 251 -24.78 -5.23 13.13
N VAL A 252 -23.95 -5.45 14.15
CA VAL A 252 -23.61 -6.78 14.70
C VAL A 252 -24.10 -6.90 16.14
N ALA A 253 -24.17 -8.14 16.63
CA ALA A 253 -24.52 -8.39 18.02
C ALA A 253 -23.38 -7.92 18.95
N PRO A 254 -23.68 -7.41 20.16
CA PRO A 254 -22.64 -6.99 21.11
C PRO A 254 -21.61 -8.09 21.45
N ALA A 255 -22.01 -9.36 21.41
CA ALA A 255 -21.15 -10.51 21.68
C ALA A 255 -20.02 -10.68 20.64
N THR A 256 -20.20 -10.18 19.41
CA THR A 256 -19.22 -10.34 18.32
C THR A 256 -17.86 -9.70 18.63
N MET A 257 -17.84 -8.61 19.42
CA MET A 257 -16.58 -8.00 19.85
C MET A 257 -15.81 -8.91 20.83
N ALA A 258 -16.51 -9.57 21.76
CA ALA A 258 -15.91 -10.52 22.68
C ALA A 258 -15.39 -11.76 21.95
N GLU A 259 -16.10 -12.22 20.91
CA GLU A 259 -15.65 -13.30 20.03
C GLU A 259 -14.35 -12.94 19.29
N LEU A 260 -14.23 -11.71 18.79
CA LEU A 260 -12.99 -11.22 18.16
C LEU A 260 -11.82 -11.23 19.15
N ALA A 261 -12.02 -10.73 20.37
CA ALA A 261 -11.00 -10.76 21.41
C ALA A 261 -10.57 -12.19 21.75
N GLN A 262 -11.53 -13.11 21.89
CA GLN A 262 -11.28 -14.51 22.16
C GLN A 262 -10.52 -15.18 21.00
N GLN A 263 -10.90 -14.90 19.75
CA GLN A 263 -10.23 -15.42 18.57
C GLN A 263 -8.76 -14.94 18.49
N ALA A 264 -8.51 -13.65 18.72
CA ALA A 264 -7.15 -13.12 18.74
C ALA A 264 -6.30 -13.77 19.86
N GLY A 265 -6.86 -13.93 21.06
CA GLY A 265 -6.19 -14.61 22.17
C GLY A 265 -5.90 -16.09 21.89
N ALA A 266 -6.87 -16.82 21.33
CA ALA A 266 -6.72 -18.22 20.94
C ALA A 266 -5.69 -18.39 19.82
N LEU A 267 -5.70 -17.51 18.81
CA LEU A 267 -4.72 -17.51 17.74
C LEU A 267 -3.32 -17.28 18.29
N LEU A 268 -3.11 -16.29 19.17
CA LEU A 268 -1.80 -16.02 19.77
C LEU A 268 -1.23 -17.22 20.55
N ALA A 269 -2.11 -18.04 21.13
CA ALA A 269 -1.75 -19.28 21.83
C ALA A 269 -1.58 -20.50 20.88
N SER A 270 -1.98 -20.39 19.62
CA SER A 270 -1.96 -21.50 18.67
C SER A 270 -0.55 -21.78 18.13
N PRO A 271 -0.26 -23.03 17.70
CA PRO A 271 1.00 -23.36 17.03
C PRO A 271 1.26 -22.52 15.77
N GLY A 272 0.20 -22.19 15.00
CA GLY A 272 0.30 -21.42 13.76
C GLY A 272 0.71 -19.97 13.95
N ALA A 273 0.46 -19.37 15.11
CA ALA A 273 0.91 -18.02 15.44
C ALA A 273 2.18 -17.99 16.31
N HIS A 274 2.77 -19.16 16.59
CA HIS A 274 3.86 -19.29 17.56
C HIS A 274 5.06 -18.38 17.20
N GLU A 275 5.40 -18.29 15.92
CA GLU A 275 6.50 -17.47 15.43
C GLU A 275 6.24 -15.97 15.62
N TYR A 276 4.99 -15.52 15.48
CA TYR A 276 4.58 -14.12 15.74
C TYR A 276 4.54 -13.79 17.21
N ALA A 277 4.01 -14.70 18.03
CA ALA A 277 4.08 -14.58 19.47
C ALA A 277 5.54 -14.57 19.95
N GLN A 278 6.42 -15.33 19.31
CA GLN A 278 7.86 -15.27 19.56
C GLN A 278 8.50 -13.97 19.05
N SER A 279 8.16 -13.48 17.85
CA SER A 279 8.73 -12.26 17.31
C SER A 279 8.39 -11.06 18.19
N ILE A 280 7.15 -10.96 18.68
CA ILE A 280 6.76 -9.96 19.67
C ILE A 280 7.58 -10.10 20.97
N ARG A 281 7.74 -11.33 21.49
CA ARG A 281 8.49 -11.58 22.75
C ARG A 281 9.99 -11.32 22.64
N ARG A 282 10.59 -11.62 21.49
CA ARG A 282 12.03 -11.48 21.23
C ARG A 282 12.40 -10.07 20.76
N SER A 283 11.49 -9.41 20.08
CA SER A 283 11.69 -8.05 19.61
C SER A 283 11.82 -7.10 20.80
N ALA A 284 12.98 -6.48 20.90
CA ALA A 284 13.22 -5.41 21.86
C ALA A 284 12.93 -4.02 21.27
N TYR A 285 12.39 -3.89 20.04
CA TYR A 285 12.36 -2.62 19.30
C TYR A 285 11.75 -1.47 20.10
N ILE A 286 10.58 -1.69 20.69
CA ILE A 286 9.89 -0.64 21.43
C ILE A 286 10.50 -0.41 22.80
N ASP A 287 10.97 -1.46 23.48
CA ASP A 287 11.71 -1.29 24.73
C ASP A 287 13.02 -0.51 24.51
N GLN A 288 13.74 -0.81 23.43
CA GLN A 288 14.93 -0.08 22.98
C GLN A 288 14.57 1.35 22.57
N LEU A 289 13.45 1.57 21.88
CA LEU A 289 12.98 2.92 21.53
C LEU A 289 12.73 3.73 22.80
N LEU A 290 12.02 3.15 23.76
CA LEU A 290 11.68 3.77 25.03
C LEU A 290 12.91 4.02 25.92
N ARG A 291 13.93 3.17 25.84
CA ARG A 291 15.22 3.34 26.52
C ARG A 291 16.20 4.24 25.76
N ARG A 292 15.89 4.58 24.51
CA ARG A 292 16.73 5.34 23.55
C ARG A 292 17.97 4.57 23.07
N GLU A 293 17.85 3.24 23.03
CA GLU A 293 18.87 2.29 22.57
C GLU A 293 18.63 1.83 21.12
N LEU A 294 17.44 2.10 20.57
CA LEU A 294 17.13 1.72 19.19
C LEU A 294 17.99 2.56 18.23
N PRO A 295 18.77 1.94 17.31
CA PRO A 295 19.56 2.69 16.36
C PRO A 295 18.64 3.42 15.37
N LEU A 296 18.72 4.76 15.39
CA LEU A 296 17.99 5.65 14.51
C LEU A 296 18.95 6.37 13.56
N HIS A 297 18.59 6.42 12.28
CA HIS A 297 19.22 7.29 11.31
C HIS A 297 18.51 8.66 11.35
N TRP A 298 19.17 9.66 11.92
CA TRP A 298 18.66 11.03 11.95
C TRP A 298 18.95 11.71 10.62
N ALA A 299 17.90 12.16 9.93
CA ALA A 299 17.99 12.78 8.62
C ALA A 299 16.89 13.84 8.44
N HIS A 300 17.07 14.71 7.45
CA HIS A 300 15.94 15.48 6.93
C HIS A 300 15.02 14.50 6.20
N VAL A 301 13.74 14.54 6.57
CA VAL A 301 12.72 13.68 6.00
C VAL A 301 11.58 14.56 5.53
N ARG A 302 11.24 14.46 4.26
CA ARG A 302 10.06 15.10 3.68
C ARG A 302 9.01 14.04 3.45
N MET A 303 7.87 14.17 4.12
CA MET A 303 6.68 13.39 3.77
C MET A 303 6.05 13.94 2.49
N LEU A 304 5.72 13.04 1.57
CA LEU A 304 5.00 13.32 0.34
C LEU A 304 3.73 12.50 0.36
N SER A 305 2.59 13.12 0.08
CA SER A 305 1.28 12.45 0.06
C SER A 305 0.39 13.07 -1.02
N ASP A 306 -0.41 12.23 -1.68
CA ASP A 306 -1.47 12.73 -2.54
C ASP A 306 -2.55 13.44 -1.71
N ASP A 307 -3.17 14.48 -2.27
CA ASP A 307 -4.39 15.03 -1.67
C ASP A 307 -5.56 14.04 -1.73
N PRO A 308 -6.32 13.84 -0.63
CA PRO A 308 -7.43 12.89 -0.61
C PRO A 308 -8.56 13.22 -1.61
N ALA A 309 -8.64 14.45 -2.14
CA ALA A 309 -9.51 14.80 -3.26
C ALA A 309 -9.20 13.99 -4.54
N LYS A 310 -8.01 13.38 -4.65
CA LYS A 310 -7.69 12.39 -5.69
C LYS A 310 -8.63 11.18 -5.62
N GLY A 311 -9.12 10.81 -4.42
CA GLY A 311 -10.16 9.80 -4.23
C GLY A 311 -11.48 10.11 -4.93
N LEU A 312 -11.75 11.39 -5.18
CA LEU A 312 -12.91 11.91 -5.92
C LEU A 312 -12.59 12.29 -7.36
N GLY A 313 -11.31 12.20 -7.76
CA GLY A 313 -10.84 12.69 -9.06
C GLY A 313 -10.83 14.21 -9.17
N GLN A 314 -10.67 14.91 -8.04
CA GLN A 314 -10.75 16.37 -7.93
C GLN A 314 -9.41 17.02 -7.52
N ALA A 315 -8.37 16.23 -7.19
CA ALA A 315 -7.05 16.76 -6.87
C ALA A 315 -6.42 17.49 -8.07
N GLN A 316 -5.70 18.57 -7.79
CA GLN A 316 -4.89 19.25 -8.80
C GLN A 316 -3.58 18.49 -9.02
N ARG A 317 -2.88 18.78 -10.13
CA ARG A 317 -1.65 18.08 -10.47
C ARG A 317 -0.57 18.24 -9.40
N ASP A 318 -0.37 19.45 -8.89
CA ASP A 318 0.71 19.74 -7.94
C ASP A 318 0.41 19.17 -6.54
N ASP A 319 -0.84 18.79 -6.28
CA ASP A 319 -1.28 18.09 -5.08
C ASP A 319 -1.05 16.57 -5.15
N LEU A 320 -0.52 16.06 -6.26
CA LEU A 320 -0.23 14.64 -6.44
C LEU A 320 1.21 14.30 -6.00
N LEU A 321 1.41 13.10 -5.49
CA LEU A 321 2.69 12.66 -4.92
C LEU A 321 3.81 12.68 -5.98
N LEU A 322 3.57 12.21 -7.20
CA LEU A 322 4.60 12.14 -8.25
C LEU A 322 5.15 13.52 -8.63
N PRO A 323 4.34 14.54 -8.96
CA PRO A 323 4.82 15.91 -9.18
C PRO A 323 5.54 16.52 -7.98
N GLN A 324 5.05 16.32 -6.75
CA GLN A 324 5.75 16.76 -5.54
C GLN A 324 7.13 16.09 -5.42
N LEU A 325 7.21 14.80 -5.74
CA LEU A 325 8.43 14.05 -5.72
C LEU A 325 9.42 14.53 -6.79
N GLU A 326 8.96 14.76 -8.02
CA GLU A 326 9.77 15.35 -9.09
C GLU A 326 10.35 16.71 -8.67
N ALA A 327 9.52 17.57 -8.08
CA ALA A 327 9.94 18.87 -7.57
C ALA A 327 10.95 18.76 -6.41
N ALA A 328 10.77 17.80 -5.51
CA ALA A 328 11.67 17.57 -4.37
C ALA A 328 13.01 16.95 -4.79
N LEU A 329 13.01 16.06 -5.78
CA LEU A 329 14.21 15.41 -6.28
C LEU A 329 15.04 16.33 -7.17
N GLY A 330 14.42 17.20 -7.95
CA GLY A 330 15.11 17.95 -8.99
C GLY A 330 15.63 17.03 -10.10
N GLN A 331 16.75 17.39 -10.74
CA GLN A 331 17.38 16.56 -11.77
C GLN A 331 18.49 15.68 -11.14
N PRO A 332 18.37 14.35 -11.22
CA PRO A 332 19.44 13.43 -10.81
C PRO A 332 20.75 13.70 -11.56
N GLY A 333 21.88 13.61 -10.87
CA GLY A 333 23.21 13.89 -11.45
C GLY A 333 24.11 12.67 -11.70
N ARG A 334 23.87 11.55 -10.99
CA ARG A 334 24.76 10.37 -11.00
C ARG A 334 24.01 9.08 -11.28
N GLY A 335 22.89 8.83 -10.60
CA GLY A 335 22.17 7.58 -10.79
C GLY A 335 20.81 7.50 -10.12
N VAL A 336 19.97 6.62 -10.66
CA VAL A 336 18.64 6.29 -10.15
C VAL A 336 18.52 4.77 -10.08
N ASP A 337 18.30 4.27 -8.87
CA ASP A 337 18.05 2.85 -8.58
C ASP A 337 16.60 2.70 -8.14
N LEU A 338 15.75 2.11 -8.99
CA LEU A 338 14.30 2.01 -8.78
C LEU A 338 13.88 0.57 -8.50
N VAL A 339 13.17 0.36 -7.39
CA VAL A 339 12.54 -0.90 -7.01
C VAL A 339 11.03 -0.67 -6.97
N SER A 340 10.30 -1.33 -7.87
CA SER A 340 8.84 -1.26 -7.89
C SER A 340 8.28 -2.60 -8.37
N PRO A 341 7.36 -3.22 -7.62
CA PRO A 341 6.79 -4.52 -8.02
C PRO A 341 5.91 -4.40 -9.26
N TYR A 342 5.31 -3.23 -9.44
CA TYR A 342 4.50 -2.84 -10.57
C TYR A 342 5.20 -1.65 -11.24
N PHE A 343 5.75 -1.89 -12.43
CA PHE A 343 6.54 -0.91 -13.17
C PHE A 343 5.98 -0.76 -14.58
N VAL A 344 5.03 0.17 -14.75
CA VAL A 344 4.41 0.50 -16.03
C VAL A 344 4.75 1.96 -16.34
N PRO A 345 5.92 2.23 -16.93
CA PRO A 345 6.41 3.61 -17.03
C PRO A 345 5.62 4.47 -18.02
N THR A 346 4.78 3.88 -18.87
CA THR A 346 4.18 4.50 -20.06
C THR A 346 5.23 5.02 -21.05
N ALA A 347 4.79 5.50 -22.21
CA ALA A 347 5.69 6.15 -23.17
C ALA A 347 6.39 7.39 -22.57
N ALA A 348 5.70 8.16 -21.73
CA ALA A 348 6.24 9.38 -21.14
C ALA A 348 7.34 9.09 -20.10
N GLY A 349 7.12 8.11 -19.21
CA GLY A 349 8.10 7.71 -18.21
C GLY A 349 9.28 6.97 -18.84
N ALA A 350 9.07 6.11 -19.83
CA ALA A 350 10.16 5.47 -20.56
C ALA A 350 11.06 6.51 -21.25
N ALA A 351 10.45 7.54 -21.87
CA ALA A 351 11.19 8.66 -22.44
C ALA A 351 11.93 9.49 -21.38
N ALA A 352 11.38 9.64 -20.17
CA ALA A 352 12.04 10.33 -19.06
C ALA A 352 13.28 9.57 -18.58
N LEU A 353 13.18 8.26 -18.37
CA LEU A 353 14.32 7.41 -18.00
C LEU A 353 15.40 7.41 -19.09
N ALA A 354 15.00 7.34 -20.37
CA ALA A 354 15.93 7.45 -21.49
C ALA A 354 16.60 8.83 -21.59
N ARG A 355 15.96 9.92 -21.14
CA ARG A 355 16.60 11.25 -21.05
C ARG A 355 17.66 11.27 -19.96
N LEU A 356 17.39 10.70 -18.78
CA LEU A 356 18.36 10.59 -17.70
C LEU A 356 19.60 9.81 -18.16
N GLN A 357 19.39 8.66 -18.78
CA GLN A 357 20.48 7.83 -19.29
C GLN A 357 21.34 8.56 -20.34
N ARG A 358 20.72 9.32 -21.26
CA ARG A 358 21.45 10.17 -22.22
C ARG A 358 22.17 11.35 -21.58
N ALA A 359 21.72 11.82 -20.43
CA ALA A 359 22.39 12.85 -19.64
C ALA A 359 23.56 12.29 -18.80
N GLY A 360 23.89 11.00 -18.92
CA GLY A 360 24.98 10.36 -18.18
C GLY A 360 24.57 9.85 -16.79
N VAL A 361 23.28 9.91 -16.44
CA VAL A 361 22.75 9.38 -15.19
C VAL A 361 22.51 7.88 -15.36
N ARG A 362 23.15 7.04 -14.53
CA ARG A 362 22.94 5.59 -14.57
C ARG A 362 21.55 5.22 -14.05
N VAL A 363 20.71 4.59 -14.87
CA VAL A 363 19.37 4.15 -14.45
C VAL A 363 19.30 2.62 -14.35
N ARG A 364 18.90 2.11 -13.19
CA ARG A 364 18.66 0.67 -12.94
C ARG A 364 17.27 0.46 -12.36
N VAL A 365 16.56 -0.54 -12.87
CA VAL A 365 15.20 -0.88 -12.43
C VAL A 365 15.14 -2.35 -12.02
N LEU A 366 14.53 -2.62 -10.87
CA LEU A 366 14.13 -3.93 -10.41
C LEU A 366 12.61 -4.00 -10.32
N THR A 367 12.02 -4.95 -11.05
CA THR A 367 10.58 -5.26 -11.03
C THR A 367 10.37 -6.77 -10.97
N ASN A 368 9.13 -7.26 -10.87
CA ASN A 368 8.86 -8.70 -10.87
C ASN A 368 9.01 -9.33 -12.26
N ALA A 369 9.60 -10.54 -12.32
CA ALA A 369 9.43 -11.42 -13.47
C ALA A 369 7.99 -11.92 -13.56
N PHE A 370 7.58 -12.45 -14.72
CA PHE A 370 6.22 -12.98 -14.90
C PHE A 370 5.89 -14.11 -13.91
N GLU A 371 6.87 -14.94 -13.56
CA GLU A 371 6.68 -16.01 -12.56
C GLU A 371 6.47 -15.47 -11.13
N ALA A 372 6.93 -14.25 -10.84
CA ALA A 372 6.86 -13.64 -9.53
C ALA A 372 5.70 -12.64 -9.40
N THR A 373 5.05 -12.24 -10.50
CA THR A 373 3.93 -11.30 -10.47
C THR A 373 2.62 -11.97 -10.07
N ASP A 374 1.80 -11.26 -9.29
CA ASP A 374 0.43 -11.63 -8.94
C ASP A 374 -0.61 -11.00 -9.88
N VAL A 375 -0.20 -10.00 -10.67
CA VAL A 375 -1.09 -9.27 -11.61
C VAL A 375 -0.54 -9.34 -13.05
N PRO A 376 -0.95 -10.35 -13.85
CA PRO A 376 -0.48 -10.52 -15.24
C PRO A 376 -0.69 -9.31 -16.15
N ALA A 377 -1.75 -8.53 -15.89
CA ALA A 377 -2.06 -7.33 -16.67
C ALA A 377 -1.01 -6.22 -16.49
N VAL A 378 -0.54 -6.00 -15.25
CA VAL A 378 0.53 -5.04 -14.95
C VAL A 378 1.82 -5.47 -15.64
N HIS A 379 2.15 -6.76 -15.58
CA HIS A 379 3.31 -7.32 -16.27
C HIS A 379 3.24 -7.12 -17.79
N ALA A 380 2.05 -7.29 -18.39
CA ALA A 380 1.84 -7.01 -19.80
C ALA A 380 2.01 -5.51 -20.13
N GLY A 381 1.62 -4.61 -19.23
CA GLY A 381 1.89 -3.17 -19.36
C GLY A 381 3.38 -2.86 -19.39
N TYR A 382 4.14 -3.44 -18.45
CA TYR A 382 5.59 -3.34 -18.37
C TYR A 382 6.31 -3.93 -19.62
N ALA A 383 5.92 -5.13 -20.03
CA ALA A 383 6.63 -5.90 -21.07
C ALA A 383 6.77 -5.15 -22.40
N ARG A 384 5.84 -4.21 -22.70
CA ARG A 384 5.89 -3.31 -23.86
C ARG A 384 7.15 -2.42 -23.88
N TYR A 385 7.69 -2.09 -22.71
CA TYR A 385 8.75 -1.10 -22.55
C TYR A 385 10.15 -1.70 -22.36
N ARG A 386 10.30 -3.03 -22.25
CA ARG A 386 11.62 -3.68 -22.13
C ARG A 386 12.60 -3.24 -23.20
N ARG A 387 12.22 -3.40 -24.47
CA ARG A 387 13.10 -3.06 -25.61
C ARG A 387 13.45 -1.56 -25.65
N PRO A 388 12.49 -0.61 -25.60
CA PRO A 388 12.82 0.82 -25.57
C PRO A 388 13.76 1.21 -24.43
N LEU A 389 13.55 0.66 -23.23
CA LEU A 389 14.39 0.96 -22.06
C LEU A 389 15.81 0.42 -22.26
N LEU A 390 15.95 -0.84 -22.66
CA LEU A 390 17.26 -1.47 -22.91
C LEU A 390 18.03 -0.75 -24.03
N GLN A 391 17.36 -0.38 -25.12
CA GLN A 391 17.97 0.38 -26.22
C GLN A 391 18.49 1.76 -25.78
N SER A 392 17.88 2.35 -24.75
CA SER A 392 18.34 3.62 -24.19
C SER A 392 19.51 3.48 -23.22
N GLY A 393 19.87 2.26 -22.81
CA GLY A 393 20.94 1.97 -21.84
C GLY A 393 20.47 1.76 -20.40
N VAL A 394 19.14 1.76 -20.15
CA VAL A 394 18.59 1.44 -18.83
C VAL A 394 18.88 -0.02 -18.49
N THR A 395 19.36 -0.31 -17.29
CA THR A 395 19.56 -1.68 -16.82
C THR A 395 18.28 -2.22 -16.20
N LEU A 396 17.81 -3.39 -16.65
CA LEU A 396 16.59 -4.03 -16.15
C LEU A 396 16.90 -5.35 -15.44
N TYR A 397 16.33 -5.48 -14.25
CA TYR A 397 16.33 -6.69 -13.45
C TYR A 397 14.88 -7.13 -13.18
N GLU A 398 14.63 -8.42 -13.35
CA GLU A 398 13.34 -9.05 -13.11
C GLU A 398 13.46 -10.08 -11.98
N MET A 399 12.89 -9.78 -10.83
CA MET A 399 12.94 -10.61 -9.63
C MET A 399 12.35 -11.99 -9.91
N ARG A 400 13.11 -13.01 -9.54
CA ARG A 400 12.73 -14.41 -9.70
C ARG A 400 11.80 -14.84 -8.59
N ARG A 401 10.97 -15.84 -8.85
CA ARG A 401 10.32 -16.56 -7.76
C ARG A 401 11.38 -17.43 -7.08
N LEU A 402 11.78 -17.09 -5.86
CA LEU A 402 12.64 -17.99 -5.09
C LEU A 402 11.86 -19.26 -4.71
N VAL A 403 12.52 -20.41 -4.77
CA VAL A 403 12.00 -21.67 -4.20
C VAL A 403 12.60 -21.81 -2.80
N PRO A 404 11.84 -22.22 -1.76
CA PRO A 404 12.29 -22.25 -0.37
C PRO A 404 13.57 -23.06 -0.07
N GLU A 405 14.06 -23.88 -0.99
CA GLU A 405 15.23 -24.75 -0.78
C GLU A 405 16.57 -23.99 -0.67
N GLN A 406 16.62 -22.68 -0.92
CA GLN A 406 17.82 -21.85 -0.76
C GLN A 406 17.75 -20.90 0.45
N GLU A 407 17.36 -21.40 1.61
CA GLU A 407 17.55 -20.69 2.89
C GLU A 407 18.52 -21.45 3.79
N GLN A 408 19.75 -20.93 3.94
CA GLN A 408 20.58 -20.99 5.16
C GLN A 408 21.99 -20.41 4.88
N GLN A 409 22.14 -19.08 4.87
CA GLN A 409 23.44 -18.45 5.14
C GLN A 409 23.26 -17.24 6.08
N PRO A 410 23.48 -17.39 7.40
CA PRO A 410 23.50 -16.26 8.32
C PRO A 410 24.71 -15.35 8.04
N GLY A 411 24.52 -14.03 8.04
CA GLY A 411 25.60 -13.04 8.01
C GLY A 411 25.60 -11.99 6.89
N ARG A 412 24.61 -11.96 5.97
CA ARG A 412 24.57 -10.95 4.89
C ARG A 412 23.92 -9.61 5.31
N PRO A 413 24.42 -8.46 4.80
CA PRO A 413 23.83 -7.13 4.99
C PRO A 413 22.32 -7.06 4.67
N ALA A 414 21.61 -6.17 5.35
CA ALA A 414 20.16 -6.25 5.49
C ALA A 414 19.35 -5.87 4.21
N LEU A 415 19.83 -4.94 3.36
CA LEU A 415 19.24 -4.69 2.02
C LEU A 415 19.59 -5.75 0.97
N GLN A 416 20.58 -6.61 1.21
CA GLN A 416 20.90 -7.73 0.31
C GLN A 416 19.92 -8.91 0.46
N ARG A 417 18.96 -8.81 1.39
CA ARG A 417 17.90 -9.79 1.65
C ARG A 417 16.53 -9.39 1.08
N LEU A 418 16.45 -8.28 0.32
CA LEU A 418 15.27 -7.93 -0.46
C LEU A 418 15.02 -9.02 -1.51
N GLY A 419 14.11 -9.94 -1.17
CA GLY A 419 13.74 -11.05 -2.02
C GLY A 419 14.42 -12.38 -1.66
N SER A 420 14.77 -12.65 -0.39
CA SER A 420 15.49 -13.87 0.03
C SER A 420 14.63 -15.06 0.48
N SER A 421 13.32 -15.05 0.28
CA SER A 421 12.41 -16.03 0.89
C SER A 421 11.21 -16.29 0.00
N GLY A 422 11.19 -17.31 -0.88
CA GLY A 422 9.95 -17.67 -1.60
C GLY A 422 9.22 -16.54 -2.37
N SER A 423 9.88 -15.41 -2.62
CA SER A 423 9.20 -14.11 -2.51
C SER A 423 8.88 -13.42 -3.83
N SER A 424 7.78 -12.67 -3.85
CA SER A 424 7.50 -11.64 -4.85
C SER A 424 7.97 -10.29 -4.33
N LEU A 425 8.53 -9.44 -5.20
CA LEU A 425 8.90 -8.09 -4.84
C LEU A 425 7.62 -7.32 -4.47
N HIS A 426 7.65 -6.54 -3.39
CA HIS A 426 6.60 -5.60 -3.03
C HIS A 426 7.13 -4.25 -2.50
N ALA A 427 8.44 -4.12 -2.29
CA ALA A 427 9.07 -2.86 -1.91
C ALA A 427 8.89 -1.79 -3.00
N LYS A 428 8.51 -0.58 -2.57
CA LYS A 428 8.35 0.60 -3.42
C LYS A 428 9.35 1.66 -2.98
N THR A 429 10.58 1.48 -3.43
CA THR A 429 11.71 2.29 -2.98
C THR A 429 12.60 2.66 -4.14
N PHE A 430 13.19 3.85 -4.07
CA PHE A 430 14.24 4.22 -5.00
C PHE A 430 15.30 5.07 -4.32
N ALA A 431 16.52 4.98 -4.85
CA ALA A 431 17.64 5.83 -4.44
C ALA A 431 18.05 6.73 -5.60
N VAL A 432 18.35 7.99 -5.27
CA VAL A 432 18.86 9.00 -6.21
C VAL A 432 20.22 9.46 -5.75
N ASP A 433 21.19 9.41 -6.67
CA ASP A 433 22.57 9.89 -6.55
C ASP A 433 23.39 9.29 -5.38
N GLY A 434 22.87 8.26 -4.73
CA GLY A 434 23.45 7.70 -3.50
C GLY A 434 23.31 8.61 -2.28
N GLU A 435 22.39 9.58 -2.34
CA GLU A 435 22.21 10.62 -1.31
C GLU A 435 20.81 10.61 -0.70
N ARG A 436 19.79 10.29 -1.52
CA ARG A 436 18.38 10.32 -1.10
C ARG A 436 17.70 8.99 -1.34
N LEU A 437 16.90 8.57 -0.38
CA LEU A 437 16.11 7.34 -0.43
C LEU A 437 14.63 7.67 -0.31
N PHE A 438 13.80 7.11 -1.17
CA PHE A 438 12.35 7.13 -1.00
C PHE A 438 11.84 5.79 -0.48
N VAL A 439 10.93 5.81 0.49
CA VAL A 439 10.20 4.63 0.97
C VAL A 439 8.73 5.01 1.13
N GLY A 440 7.83 4.22 0.55
CA GLY A 440 6.39 4.52 0.64
C GLY A 440 5.51 3.49 -0.05
N SER A 441 4.32 3.93 -0.44
CA SER A 441 3.31 3.09 -1.09
C SER A 441 3.25 3.22 -2.62
N LEU A 442 3.91 4.24 -3.19
CA LEU A 442 3.89 4.58 -4.61
C LEU A 442 4.49 3.47 -5.49
N ASN A 443 3.65 2.79 -6.29
CA ASN A 443 4.18 2.04 -7.43
C ASN A 443 4.45 2.98 -8.61
N PHE A 444 5.37 2.58 -9.49
CA PHE A 444 5.69 3.32 -10.71
C PHE A 444 4.77 2.87 -11.87
N ASP A 445 3.47 3.17 -11.74
CA ASP A 445 2.43 2.81 -12.70
C ASP A 445 1.35 3.92 -12.87
N PRO A 446 0.53 3.88 -13.95
CA PRO A 446 -0.53 4.85 -14.19
C PRO A 446 -1.59 4.90 -13.10
N ARG A 447 -1.89 3.77 -12.47
CA ARG A 447 -2.88 3.68 -11.40
C ARG A 447 -2.44 4.46 -10.18
N SER A 448 -1.21 4.32 -9.72
CA SER A 448 -0.65 5.10 -8.60
C SER A 448 -0.51 6.57 -8.98
N ALA A 449 -0.17 6.87 -10.24
CA ALA A 449 -0.09 8.24 -10.72
C ALA A 449 -1.46 8.97 -10.74
N ARG A 450 -2.57 8.27 -11.06
CA ARG A 450 -3.85 8.94 -11.41
C ARG A 450 -5.04 8.53 -10.56
N LEU A 451 -5.05 7.33 -10.02
CA LEU A 451 -6.24 6.69 -9.42
C LEU A 451 -6.07 6.45 -7.93
N ASN A 452 -4.99 5.78 -7.52
CA ASN A 452 -4.73 5.48 -6.12
C ASN A 452 -4.08 6.69 -5.43
N THR A 453 -4.43 6.93 -4.18
CA THR A 453 -3.65 7.85 -3.34
C THR A 453 -2.47 7.14 -2.70
N GLU A 454 -1.35 7.84 -2.59
CA GLU A 454 -0.08 7.31 -2.12
C GLU A 454 0.53 8.21 -1.04
N LEU A 455 1.40 7.63 -0.21
CA LEU A 455 2.18 8.29 0.83
C LEU A 455 3.62 7.75 0.80
N GLY A 456 4.61 8.59 1.08
CA GLY A 456 5.97 8.13 1.29
C GLY A 456 6.89 9.18 1.88
N PHE A 457 8.07 8.74 2.28
CA PHE A 457 9.13 9.59 2.81
C PHE A 457 10.27 9.69 1.81
N LEU A 458 10.66 10.93 1.49
CA LEU A 458 11.95 11.23 0.89
C LEU A 458 12.94 11.54 2.01
N ILE A 459 13.95 10.68 2.16
CA ILE A 459 14.90 10.68 3.26
C ILE A 459 16.27 11.10 2.72
N ASP A 460 16.80 12.22 3.22
CA ASP A 460 18.13 12.73 2.88
C ASP A 460 19.19 12.00 3.71
N SER A 461 19.51 10.77 3.30
CA SER A 461 20.46 9.90 3.98
C SER A 461 21.35 9.15 3.00
N PRO A 462 22.60 9.62 2.79
CA PRO A 462 23.55 8.91 1.95
C PRO A 462 23.87 7.51 2.47
N ALA A 463 23.78 7.28 3.78
CA ALA A 463 23.97 5.96 4.37
C ALA A 463 22.89 4.98 3.89
N LEU A 464 21.62 5.36 3.93
CA LEU A 464 20.50 4.51 3.53
C LEU A 464 20.43 4.37 2.00
N ALA A 465 20.62 5.47 1.26
CA ALA A 465 20.62 5.46 -0.20
C ALA A 465 21.71 4.54 -0.77
N ARG A 466 22.94 4.60 -0.22
CA ARG A 466 24.04 3.72 -0.66
C ARG A 466 23.80 2.25 -0.36
N GLN A 467 23.05 1.90 0.70
CA GLN A 467 22.70 0.50 0.95
C GLN A 467 21.80 -0.07 -0.17
N LEU A 468 20.87 0.72 -0.71
CA LEU A 468 20.08 0.31 -1.89
C LEU A 468 20.95 0.20 -3.13
N THR A 469 21.82 1.18 -3.38
CA THR A 469 22.77 1.13 -4.50
C THR A 469 23.66 -0.10 -4.45
N GLN A 470 24.17 -0.44 -3.26
CA GLN A 470 24.97 -1.64 -3.03
C GLN A 470 24.15 -2.93 -3.26
N ALA A 471 22.88 -2.96 -2.89
CA ALA A 471 22.03 -4.11 -3.18
C ALA A 471 21.93 -4.36 -4.69
N PHE A 472 21.83 -3.32 -5.50
CA PHE A 472 21.87 -3.45 -6.96
C PHE A 472 23.25 -3.87 -7.52
N ASP A 473 24.34 -3.62 -6.79
CA ASP A 473 25.68 -4.06 -7.19
C ASP A 473 25.91 -5.55 -6.87
N THR A 474 25.23 -6.10 -5.84
CA THR A 474 25.51 -7.45 -5.34
C THR A 474 24.31 -8.39 -5.32
N ALA A 475 23.24 -8.04 -4.61
CA ALA A 475 22.15 -8.97 -4.30
C ALA A 475 21.14 -9.09 -5.44
N VAL A 476 20.78 -7.96 -6.04
CA VAL A 476 19.81 -7.92 -7.13
C VAL A 476 20.27 -8.76 -8.31
N PRO A 477 21.52 -8.63 -8.83
CA PRO A 477 21.96 -9.48 -9.93
C PRO A 477 21.94 -10.98 -9.58
N ALA A 478 22.21 -11.34 -8.31
CA ALA A 478 22.21 -12.74 -7.87
C ALA A 478 20.80 -13.34 -7.71
N GLN A 479 19.77 -12.53 -7.45
CA GLN A 479 18.41 -12.99 -7.15
C GLN A 479 17.41 -12.74 -8.28
N SER A 480 17.83 -12.09 -9.36
CA SER A 480 16.97 -11.72 -10.48
C SER A 480 17.46 -12.29 -11.82
N TYR A 481 16.64 -12.12 -12.84
CA TYR A 481 17.08 -12.18 -14.23
C TYR A 481 17.53 -10.79 -14.65
N GLN A 482 18.76 -10.65 -15.15
CA GLN A 482 19.13 -9.45 -15.89
C GLN A 482 18.58 -9.57 -17.31
N VAL A 483 17.73 -8.63 -17.71
CA VAL A 483 17.17 -8.58 -19.06
C VAL A 483 18.13 -7.83 -19.96
N ALA A 484 18.45 -8.39 -21.11
CA ALA A 484 19.38 -7.81 -22.08
C ALA A 484 18.87 -8.00 -23.51
N LEU A 485 19.46 -7.24 -24.44
CA LEU A 485 19.32 -7.48 -25.86
C LEU A 485 20.52 -8.31 -26.34
N SER A 486 20.28 -9.32 -27.15
CA SER A 486 21.35 -10.00 -27.91
C SER A 486 21.81 -9.19 -29.11
N GLU A 487 22.85 -9.67 -29.79
CA GLU A 487 23.41 -9.05 -30.99
C GLU A 487 22.37 -8.87 -32.11
N ASP A 488 21.40 -9.78 -32.23
CA ASP A 488 20.28 -9.69 -33.19
C ASP A 488 19.12 -8.80 -32.72
N GLY A 489 19.23 -8.19 -31.54
CA GLY A 489 18.19 -7.35 -30.93
C GLY A 489 17.02 -8.10 -30.31
N SER A 490 17.09 -9.44 -30.19
CA SER A 490 16.11 -10.22 -29.43
C SER A 490 16.33 -10.10 -27.92
N LEU A 491 15.29 -10.39 -27.11
CA LEU A 491 15.37 -10.28 -25.65
C LEU A 491 15.98 -11.56 -25.07
N GLN A 492 16.88 -11.41 -24.12
CA GLN A 492 17.46 -12.50 -23.34
C GLN A 492 17.34 -12.21 -21.84
N TRP A 493 17.12 -13.27 -21.06
CA TRP A 493 17.10 -13.24 -19.59
C TRP A 493 18.32 -14.02 -19.09
N ARG A 494 19.23 -13.34 -18.41
CA ARG A 494 20.43 -13.96 -17.82
C ARG A 494 20.18 -14.21 -16.34
N SER A 495 20.21 -15.46 -15.92
CA SER A 495 20.04 -15.81 -14.51
C SER A 495 21.24 -15.37 -13.68
N GLY A 496 21.00 -14.90 -12.46
CA GLY A 496 22.04 -14.70 -11.44
C GLY A 496 22.52 -15.98 -10.74
N VAL A 497 21.87 -17.12 -11.00
CA VAL A 497 22.14 -18.42 -10.33
C VAL A 497 22.36 -19.52 -11.35
N GLY A 498 23.32 -20.40 -11.07
CA GLY A 498 23.72 -21.53 -11.90
C GLY A 498 25.19 -21.38 -12.33
N GLU A 499 25.87 -22.51 -12.58
CA GLU A 499 27.26 -22.52 -13.07
C GLU A 499 27.37 -23.40 -14.34
N PRO A 500 27.55 -22.80 -15.53
CA PRO A 500 27.42 -21.37 -15.83
C PRO A 500 25.96 -20.88 -15.68
N PRO A 501 25.71 -19.58 -15.43
CA PRO A 501 24.35 -19.09 -15.28
C PRO A 501 23.55 -19.24 -16.59
N PRO A 502 22.36 -19.87 -16.56
CA PRO A 502 21.56 -20.08 -17.76
C PRO A 502 21.08 -18.77 -18.37
N VAL A 503 21.00 -18.76 -19.71
CA VAL A 503 20.47 -17.67 -20.51
C VAL A 503 19.23 -18.17 -21.25
N TYR A 504 18.11 -17.47 -21.09
CA TYR A 504 16.84 -17.82 -21.71
C TYR A 504 16.52 -16.86 -22.86
N GLY A 505 16.17 -17.40 -24.03
CA GLY A 505 15.70 -16.61 -25.19
C GLY A 505 14.21 -16.25 -25.14
N SER A 506 13.51 -16.68 -24.09
CA SER A 506 12.12 -16.33 -23.80
C SER A 506 11.96 -16.16 -22.31
N GLU A 507 10.89 -15.47 -21.91
CA GLU A 507 10.55 -15.24 -20.50
C GLU A 507 10.61 -16.55 -19.68
N PRO A 508 11.48 -16.63 -18.65
CA PRO A 508 11.71 -17.86 -17.89
C PRO A 508 10.45 -18.42 -17.24
N HIS A 509 10.37 -19.75 -17.11
CA HIS A 509 9.29 -20.48 -16.45
C HIS A 509 7.87 -20.16 -16.96
N THR A 510 7.75 -19.70 -18.21
CA THR A 510 6.46 -19.43 -18.86
C THR A 510 6.07 -20.52 -19.84
N THR A 511 4.76 -20.75 -19.97
CA THR A 511 4.18 -21.61 -21.03
C THR A 511 3.82 -20.79 -22.26
N TRP A 512 3.64 -21.45 -23.40
CA TRP A 512 3.14 -20.78 -24.62
C TRP A 512 1.81 -20.05 -24.36
N TRP A 513 0.90 -20.65 -23.60
CA TRP A 513 -0.39 -20.06 -23.23
C TRP A 513 -0.24 -18.79 -22.40
N SER A 514 0.60 -18.82 -21.35
CA SER A 514 0.83 -17.63 -20.52
C SER A 514 1.40 -16.45 -21.32
N ARG A 515 2.32 -16.72 -22.25
CA ARG A 515 2.87 -15.71 -23.16
C ARG A 515 1.82 -15.20 -24.15
N ALA A 516 0.92 -16.05 -24.62
CA ALA A 516 -0.20 -15.63 -25.48
C ALA A 516 -1.16 -14.69 -24.73
N VAL A 517 -1.48 -15.00 -23.46
CA VAL A 517 -2.29 -14.12 -22.60
C VAL A 517 -1.63 -12.76 -22.43
N VAL A 518 -0.32 -12.72 -22.11
CA VAL A 518 0.44 -11.46 -22.00
C VAL A 518 0.35 -10.66 -23.30
N ARG A 519 0.54 -11.29 -24.47
CA ARG A 519 0.41 -10.62 -25.78
C ARG A 519 -0.99 -10.04 -26.02
N VAL A 520 -2.05 -10.76 -25.65
CA VAL A 520 -3.43 -10.25 -25.76
C VAL A 520 -3.63 -9.04 -24.86
N LEU A 521 -3.20 -9.11 -23.59
CA LEU A 521 -3.26 -7.99 -22.64
C LEU A 521 -2.41 -6.79 -23.12
N MET A 522 -1.32 -7.04 -23.86
CA MET A 522 -0.53 -6.01 -24.53
C MET A 522 -1.26 -5.29 -25.69
N TRP A 523 -2.36 -5.82 -26.20
CA TRP A 523 -3.18 -5.15 -27.23
C TRP A 523 -4.37 -4.40 -26.65
N LEU A 524 -4.81 -4.77 -25.44
CA LEU A 524 -5.92 -4.09 -24.80
C LEU A 524 -5.53 -2.66 -24.36
N PRO A 525 -6.45 -1.69 -24.47
CA PRO A 525 -6.24 -0.31 -24.02
C PRO A 525 -6.45 -0.17 -22.51
N ILE A 526 -5.80 -1.05 -21.73
CA ILE A 526 -5.94 -1.12 -20.27
C ILE A 526 -4.83 -0.39 -19.52
N GLU A 527 -3.79 0.10 -20.20
CA GLU A 527 -2.61 0.70 -19.57
C GLU A 527 -2.94 1.80 -18.55
N TRP A 528 -3.95 2.62 -18.81
CA TRP A 528 -4.36 3.71 -17.90
C TRP A 528 -4.96 3.23 -16.56
N LEU A 529 -5.38 1.96 -16.48
CA LEU A 529 -5.92 1.30 -15.28
C LEU A 529 -4.87 0.53 -14.48
N LEU A 530 -3.73 0.23 -15.09
CA LEU A 530 -2.68 -0.63 -14.56
C LEU A 530 -1.82 0.07 -13.52
#